data_AF-A0A2J6PZM0-F1
#
_entry.id   AF-A0A2J6PZM0-F1
#
_cell.length_a   1.000
_cell.length_b   1.000
_cell.length_c   1.000
_cell.angle_alpha   90.00
_cell.angle_beta   90.00
_cell.angle_gamma   90.00
#
_symmetry.space_group_name_H-M   'P 1'
#
loop_
_entity.id
_entity.type
_entity.pdbx_description
1 polymer ?
#
loop_
_entity_poly.entity_id
_entity_poly.type
_entity_poly.pdbx_seq_one_letter_code
_entity_poly.pdbx_strand_id
1 'polypeptide(L)' 'FHVGDKVNLLNSNGTREGPFLVASVPSVGKVTLCDEKTGQAVKDGQEIEVDNVEAA' A
#
# COMPACT_ATOMS: atom_id res chain seq x y z
N PHE A 1 -4.24 -9.43 -0.83
CA PHE A 1 -3.03 -8.84 -1.42
C PHE A 1 -1.81 -9.58 -0.91
N HIS A 2 -0.80 -9.70 -1.76
CA HIS A 2 0.47 -10.37 -1.54
C HIS A 2 1.61 -9.38 -1.81
N VAL A 3 2.80 -9.69 -1.30
CA VAL A 3 4.00 -8.88 -1.57
C VAL A 3 4.23 -8.78 -3.08
N GLY A 4 4.44 -7.55 -3.57
CA GLY A 4 4.60 -7.23 -4.99
C GLY A 4 3.31 -6.88 -5.72
N ASP A 5 2.13 -7.04 -5.11
CA ASP A 5 0.88 -6.57 -5.72
C ASP A 5 0.90 -5.05 -5.88
N LYS A 6 0.43 -4.57 -7.05
CA LYS A 6 0.31 -3.14 -7.34
C LYS A 6 -1.02 -2.61 -6.83
N VAL A 7 -0.96 -1.55 -6.03
CA VAL A 7 -2.13 -0.99 -5.35
C VAL A 7 -2.15 0.53 -5.36
N ASN A 8 -3.34 1.10 -5.32
CA ASN A 8 -3.55 2.50 -5.00
C ASN A 8 -4.00 2.63 -3.54
N LEU A 9 -3.47 3.63 -2.85
CA LEU A 9 -3.92 4.01 -1.51
C LEU A 9 -5.15 4.90 -1.61
N LEU A 10 -6.22 4.52 -0.92
CA LEU A 10 -7.45 5.28 -0.78
C LEU A 10 -7.31 6.27 0.37
N ASN A 11 -7.38 7.56 0.07
CA ASN A 11 -7.41 8.59 1.08
C ASN A 11 -8.85 8.91 1.52
N SER A 12 -8.99 9.37 2.76
CA SER A 12 -10.29 9.75 3.33
C SER A 12 -10.98 10.91 2.61
N ASN A 13 -10.25 11.67 1.79
CA ASN A 13 -10.79 12.73 0.93
C ASN A 13 -11.29 12.21 -0.43
N GLY A 14 -11.28 10.89 -0.66
CA GLY A 14 -11.70 10.24 -1.89
C GLY A 14 -10.65 10.26 -3.01
N THR A 15 -9.44 10.77 -2.76
CA THR A 15 -8.35 10.69 -3.73
C THR A 15 -7.61 9.37 -3.64
N ARG A 16 -6.97 9.02 -4.75
CA ARG A 16 -6.08 7.86 -4.87
C ARG A 16 -4.65 8.34 -4.93
N GLU A 17 -3.77 7.72 -4.16
CA GLU A 17 -2.32 7.89 -4.27
C GLU A 17 -1.67 6.61 -4.78
N GLY A 18 -0.64 6.74 -5.61
CA GLY A 18 0.09 5.61 -6.18
C GLY A 18 0.21 5.69 -7.71
N PRO A 19 0.49 4.56 -8.37
CA PRO A 19 0.50 3.20 -7.80
C PRO A 19 1.73 2.89 -6.94
N PHE A 20 1.52 2.09 -5.90
CA PHE A 20 2.54 1.54 -4.99
C PHE A 20 2.59 0.01 -5.10
N LEU A 21 3.61 -0.60 -4.49
CA LEU A 21 3.70 -2.05 -4.32
C LEU A 21 3.46 -2.44 -2.87
N VAL A 22 2.83 -3.58 -2.64
CA VAL A 22 2.79 -4.21 -1.31
C VAL A 22 4.19 -4.68 -0.95
N ALA A 23 4.77 -4.07 0.08
CA ALA A 23 6.10 -4.40 0.59
C ALA A 23 6.08 -5.58 1.56
N SER A 24 5.07 -5.64 2.44
CA SER A 24 4.90 -6.75 3.40
C SER A 24 3.44 -6.91 3.84
N VAL A 25 3.12 -8.09 4.39
CA VAL A 25 1.80 -8.42 4.97
C VAL A 25 2.02 -8.87 6.42
N PRO A 26 2.17 -7.93 7.38
CA PRO A 26 2.57 -8.25 8.75
C PRO A 26 1.51 -9.04 9.52
N SER A 27 0.24 -8.85 9.17
CA SER A 27 -0.89 -9.57 9.75
C SER A 27 -2.06 -9.62 8.78
N VAL A 28 -3.06 -10.45 9.09
CA VAL A 28 -4.32 -10.48 8.34
C VAL A 28 -4.94 -9.07 8.34
N GLY A 29 -5.35 -8.59 7.17
CA GLY A 29 -5.99 -7.29 7.00
C GLY A 29 -5.06 -6.09 6.94
N LYS A 30 -3.73 -6.27 7.09
CA LYS A 30 -2.76 -5.17 7.04
C LYS A 30 -1.68 -5.39 5.98
N VAL A 31 -1.24 -4.30 5.38
CA VAL A 31 -0.12 -4.26 4.44
C VAL A 31 0.81 -3.10 4.75
N THR A 32 2.08 -3.20 4.38
CA THR A 32 2.94 -2.02 4.22
C THR A 32 3.20 -1.81 2.74
N LEU A 33 3.40 -0.57 2.31
CA LEU A 33 3.60 -0.22 0.91
C LEU A 33 4.99 0.35 0.67
N CYS A 34 5.50 0.18 -0.55
CA CYS A 34 6.69 0.86 -1.04
C CYS A 34 6.46 1.46 -2.42
N ASP A 35 7.21 2.51 -2.73
CA ASP A 35 7.25 3.09 -4.08
C ASP A 35 7.90 2.11 -5.06
N GLU A 36 7.24 1.87 -6.20
CA GLU A 36 7.68 0.89 -7.20
C GLU A 36 9.07 1.20 -7.76
N LYS A 37 9.43 2.48 -7.88
CA LYS A 37 10.66 2.92 -8.56
C LYS A 37 11.85 2.98 -7.63
N THR A 38 11.63 3.46 -6.41
CA THR A 38 12.69 3.72 -5.42
C THR A 38 12.77 2.64 -4.36
N GLY A 39 11.73 1.82 -4.21
CA GLY A 39 11.62 0.84 -3.12
C GLY A 39 11.46 1.48 -1.75
N GLN A 40 11.32 2.82 -1.67
CA GLN A 40 11.17 3.53 -0.40
C GLN A 40 9.82 3.22 0.23
N ALA A 41 9.82 3.08 1.55
CA ALA A 41 8.61 2.82 2.30
C ALA A 41 7.65 4.02 2.20
N VAL A 42 6.40 3.72 1.87
CA VAL A 42 5.32 4.71 1.90
C VAL A 42 4.93 4.95 3.35
N LYS A 43 4.70 6.22 3.72
CA LYS A 43 4.35 6.63 5.10
C LYS A 43 5.32 6.05 6.15
N ASP A 44 6.63 6.05 5.85
CA ASP A 44 7.67 5.52 6.74
C ASP A 44 7.46 4.04 7.14
N GLY A 45 6.78 3.27 6.29
CA GLY A 45 6.50 1.85 6.55
C GLY A 45 5.32 1.60 7.49
N GLN A 46 4.46 2.61 7.68
CA GLN A 46 3.23 2.45 8.45
C GLN A 46 2.37 1.30 7.91
N GLU A 47 1.79 0.52 8.83
CA GLU A 47 0.78 -0.47 8.49
C GLU A 47 -0.51 0.21 7.99
N ILE A 48 -1.01 -0.27 6.87
CA ILE A 48 -2.20 0.23 6.19
C ILE A 48 -3.23 -0.89 6.16
N GLU A 49 -4.45 -0.59 6.60
CA GLU A 49 -5.57 -1.52 6.51
C GLU A 49 -5.86 -1.83 5.04
N VAL A 50 -6.14 -3.10 4.77
CA VAL A 50 -6.40 -3.60 3.41
C VAL A 50 -7.59 -2.92 2.75
N ASP A 51 -8.56 -2.45 3.54
CA ASP A 51 -9.73 -1.71 3.07
C ASP A 51 -9.38 -0.31 2.55
N ASN A 52 -8.20 0.20 2.90
CA ASN A 52 -7.69 1.48 2.40
C ASN A 52 -6.81 1.31 1.15
N VAL A 53 -6.77 0.11 0.54
CA VAL A 53 -6.04 -0.10 -0.72
C VAL A 53 -6.93 -0.79 -1.76
N GLU A 54 -6.74 -0.44 -3.03
CA GLU A 54 -7.37 -1.11 -4.16
C GLU A 54 -6.33 -1.58 -5.18
N ALA A 55 -6.64 -2.64 -5.92
CA ALA A 55 -5.78 -3.10 -7.01
C ALA A 55 -5.66 -2.00 -8.09
N ALA A 56 -4.44 -1.76 -8.57
CA ALA A 56 -4.12 -0.72 -9.56
C ALA A 56 -4.07 -1.25 -10.99
#